data_AF-A0A7K8HAC6-F1
#
_entry.id   AF-A0A7K8HAC6-F1
#
_cell.length_a   1.000
_cell.length_b   1.000
_cell.length_c   1.000
_cell.angle_alpha   90.00
_cell.angle_beta   90.00
_cell.angle_gamma   90.00
#
_symmetry.space_group_name_H-M   'P 1'
#
loop_
_entity.id
_entity.type
_entity.pdbx_description
1 polymer ?
#
loop_
_entity_poly.entity_id
_entity_poly.type
_entity_poly.pdbx_seq_one_letter_code
_entity_poly.pdbx_strand_id
1 'polypeptide(L)'
;AGSSTPCEEAQDHDCKCPTGYSCVDEPCLYCVELPRCEPGHEPSRIGLINFQFECKPCETGTYSSGRNSWCHNWTDCESSGFITLWQGNSTHNSVC
;
A
#
# COMPACT_ATOMS: atom_id res chain seq x y z
N ALA A 1 -13.57 -19.48 -8.56
CA ALA A 1 -13.61 -19.38 -7.10
C ALA A 1 -12.20 -19.06 -6.64
N GLY A 2 -11.97 -17.83 -6.15
CA GLY A 2 -10.65 -17.43 -5.66
C GLY A 2 -10.30 -18.26 -4.44
N SER A 3 -9.22 -19.03 -4.53
CA SER A 3 -8.76 -19.86 -3.42
C SER A 3 -8.25 -18.93 -2.33
N SER A 4 -9.02 -18.79 -1.26
CA SER A 4 -8.56 -18.29 0.04
C SER A 4 -7.69 -19.37 0.65
N THR A 5 -6.47 -19.55 0.12
CA THR A 5 -5.54 -20.52 0.67
C THR A 5 -5.16 -20.01 2.07
N PRO A 6 -5.53 -20.70 3.15
CA PRO A 6 -5.17 -20.28 4.49
C PRO A 6 -3.65 -20.34 4.63
N CYS A 7 -3.08 -19.41 5.38
CA CYS A 7 -1.69 -19.45 5.79
C CYS A 7 -1.34 -20.68 6.65
N GLU A 8 -2.33 -21.51 7.00
CA GLU A 8 -2.19 -22.81 7.68
C GLU A 8 -1.20 -23.77 7.00
N GLU A 9 -0.95 -23.68 5.69
CA GLU A 9 0.03 -24.55 5.03
C GLU A 9 1.46 -23.99 5.03
N ALA A 10 1.67 -22.75 5.46
CA ALA A 10 2.99 -22.14 5.58
C ALA A 10 3.47 -22.24 7.03
N GLN A 11 4.28 -23.25 7.31
CA GLN A 11 4.96 -23.46 8.59
C GLN A 11 6.12 -22.45 8.81
N ASP A 12 5.94 -21.21 8.37
CA ASP A 12 6.96 -20.18 8.37
C ASP A 12 6.42 -18.94 9.09
N HIS A 13 7.15 -18.49 10.11
CA HIS A 13 6.87 -17.25 10.83
C HIS A 13 6.90 -16.00 9.92
N ASP A 14 7.19 -16.16 8.62
CA ASP A 14 7.24 -15.15 7.56
C ASP A 14 6.11 -15.34 6.51
N CYS A 15 4.86 -15.54 6.95
CA CYS A 15 3.71 -15.56 6.03
C CYS A 15 3.62 -14.26 5.22
N LYS A 16 4.10 -14.29 3.98
CA LYS A 16 3.96 -13.21 2.99
C LYS A 16 2.77 -13.51 2.10
N CYS A 17 1.65 -12.82 2.34
CA CYS A 17 0.51 -12.86 1.41
C CYS A 17 0.97 -12.47 -0.02
N PRO A 18 0.38 -13.07 -1.07
CA PRO A 18 0.71 -12.72 -2.45
C PRO A 18 0.40 -11.24 -2.74
N THR A 19 1.07 -10.67 -3.75
CA THR A 19 0.87 -9.26 -4.14
C THR A 19 -0.62 -8.95 -4.36
N GLY A 20 -1.13 -7.94 -3.65
CA GLY A 20 -2.55 -7.58 -3.67
C GLY A 20 -3.38 -8.20 -2.54
N TYR A 21 -2.76 -8.99 -1.65
CA TYR A 21 -3.39 -9.57 -0.46
C TYR A 21 -2.63 -9.17 0.80
N SER A 22 -3.31 -9.13 1.95
CA SER A 22 -2.70 -8.80 3.23
C SER A 22 -3.41 -9.49 4.41
N CYS A 23 -2.69 -9.63 5.52
CA CYS A 23 -3.15 -10.29 6.75
C CYS A 23 -4.20 -9.45 7.47
N VAL A 24 -5.29 -10.08 7.91
CA VAL A 24 -6.35 -9.40 8.72
C VAL A 24 -6.19 -9.59 10.24
N ASP A 25 -5.28 -10.45 10.67
CA ASP A 25 -5.04 -10.74 12.08
C ASP A 25 -3.54 -10.82 12.37
N GLU A 26 -3.17 -10.60 13.64
CA GLU A 26 -1.79 -10.73 14.12
C GLU A 26 -1.15 -12.11 13.81
N PRO A 27 -1.85 -13.24 14.00
CA PRO A 27 -1.38 -14.55 13.55
C PRO A 27 -1.36 -14.76 12.02
N CYS A 28 -1.86 -13.81 11.22
CA CYS A 28 -1.99 -13.90 9.76
C CYS A 28 -2.56 -15.26 9.26
N LEU A 29 -3.55 -15.83 9.96
CA LEU A 29 -4.17 -17.10 9.52
C LEU A 29 -4.86 -16.96 8.15
N TYR A 30 -5.36 -15.76 7.85
CA TYR A 30 -6.12 -15.46 6.64
C TYR A 30 -5.52 -14.27 5.89
N CYS A 31 -5.27 -14.45 4.59
CA CYS A 31 -4.98 -13.38 3.64
C CYS A 31 -6.29 -12.92 2.99
N VAL A 32 -6.55 -11.62 3.00
CA VAL A 32 -7.68 -11.01 2.27
C VAL A 32 -7.18 -10.14 1.13
N GLU A 33 -7.97 -10.06 0.05
CA GLU A 33 -7.68 -9.16 -1.06
C GLU A 33 -7.76 -7.71 -0.57
N LEU A 34 -6.74 -6.92 -0.90
CA LEU A 34 -6.73 -5.49 -0.61
C LEU A 34 -7.80 -4.78 -1.46
N PRO A 35 -8.50 -3.78 -0.89
CA PRO A 35 -9.49 -3.02 -1.63
C PRO A 35 -8.86 -2.36 -2.86
N ARG A 36 -9.63 -2.26 -3.94
CA ARG A 36 -9.19 -1.61 -5.18
C ARG A 36 -9.14 -0.10 -5.03
N CYS A 37 -8.02 0.42 -4.54
CA CYS A 37 -7.84 1.85 -4.33
C CYS A 37 -7.50 2.55 -5.64
N GLU A 38 -8.21 3.65 -5.89
CA GLU A 38 -7.96 4.55 -7.02
C GLU A 38 -6.62 5.28 -6.85
N PRO A 39 -6.05 5.83 -7.94
CA PRO A 39 -4.84 6.65 -7.86
C PRO A 39 -4.98 7.74 -6.80
N GLY A 40 -3.91 7.97 -6.05
CA GLY A 40 -3.88 8.88 -4.91
C GLY A 40 -4.49 8.35 -3.63
N HIS A 41 -4.84 7.07 -3.59
CA HIS A 41 -5.19 6.36 -2.37
C HIS A 41 -4.27 5.16 -2.17
N GLU A 42 -4.10 4.75 -0.92
CA GLU A 42 -3.43 3.52 -0.54
C GLU A 42 -4.34 2.67 0.36
N PRO A 43 -4.22 1.34 0.29
CA PRO A 43 -4.86 0.46 1.26
C PRO A 43 -4.21 0.64 2.64
N SER A 44 -4.99 1.07 3.61
CA SER A 44 -4.57 1.27 5.00
C SER A 44 -5.21 0.26 5.91
N ARG A 45 -4.40 -0.26 6.83
CA ARG A 45 -4.83 -1.16 7.89
C ARG A 45 -5.49 -0.37 9.01
N ILE A 46 -6.74 -0.66 9.32
CA ILE A 46 -7.51 -0.06 10.42
C ILE A 46 -7.88 -1.13 11.45
N GLY A 47 -7.84 -0.78 12.73
CA GLY A 47 -8.09 -1.71 13.83
C GLY A 47 -6.80 -2.22 14.50
N LEU A 48 -6.93 -2.63 15.76
CA LEU A 48 -5.80 -3.09 16.60
C LEU A 48 -5.74 -4.60 16.73
N ILE A 49 -6.90 -5.27 16.74
CA ILE A 49 -7.03 -6.72 16.97
C ILE A 49 -7.53 -7.40 15.71
N ASN A 50 -8.61 -6.86 15.12
CA ASN A 50 -9.10 -7.26 13.80
C ASN A 50 -8.74 -6.14 12.83
N PHE A 51 -7.85 -6.45 11.90
CA PHE A 51 -7.42 -5.51 10.89
C PHE A 51 -8.40 -5.51 9.71
N GLN A 52 -8.95 -4.35 9.38
CA GLN A 52 -9.68 -4.10 8.14
C GLN A 52 -8.82 -3.26 7.20
N PHE A 53 -9.10 -3.37 5.89
CA PHE A 53 -8.40 -2.59 4.88
C PHE A 53 -9.37 -1.58 4.26
N GLU A 54 -9.01 -0.30 4.34
CA GLU A 54 -9.75 0.80 3.72
C GLU A 54 -8.82 1.62 2.84
N CYS A 55 -9.38 2.25 1.80
CA CYS A 55 -8.61 3.17 0.97
C CYS A 55 -8.54 4.53 1.65
N LYS A 56 -7.35 4.91 2.13
CA LYS A 56 -7.09 6.28 2.62
C LYS A 56 -6.41 7.10 1.53
N PRO A 57 -6.64 8.41 1.46
CA PRO A 57 -5.90 9.28 0.55
C PRO A 57 -4.41 9.35 0.95
N CYS A 58 -3.54 9.50 -0.04
CA CYS A 58 -2.12 9.76 0.19
C CYS A 58 -1.93 11.09 0.95
N GLU A 59 -1.03 11.08 1.93
CA GLU A 59 -0.65 12.29 2.65
C GLU A 59 0.12 13.26 1.74
N THR A 60 0.06 14.56 2.06
CA THR A 60 0.84 15.57 1.34
C THR A 60 2.33 15.25 1.45
N GLY A 61 3.02 15.15 0.32
CA GLY A 61 4.39 14.64 0.25
C GLY A 61 4.50 13.22 -0.30
N THR A 62 3.37 12.54 -0.54
CA THR A 62 3.34 11.18 -1.10
C THR A 62 2.43 11.08 -2.32
N TYR A 63 2.67 10.08 -3.17
CA TYR A 63 1.89 9.82 -4.38
C TYR A 63 1.67 8.33 -4.63
N SER A 64 0.54 8.00 -5.26
CA SER A 64 0.16 6.66 -5.69
C SER A 64 -0.38 6.74 -7.12
N SER A 65 0.39 6.27 -8.09
CA SER A 65 0.05 6.36 -9.53
C SER A 65 -0.68 5.11 -10.05
N GLY A 66 -0.54 3.98 -9.37
CA GLY A 66 -1.17 2.72 -9.73
C GLY A 66 -2.51 2.49 -9.00
N ARG A 67 -3.32 1.58 -9.55
CA ARG A 67 -4.38 0.95 -8.76
C ARG A 67 -3.74 -0.03 -7.80
N ASN A 68 -4.14 0.00 -6.53
CA ASN A 68 -3.54 -0.79 -5.45
C ASN A 68 -2.04 -0.53 -5.21
N SER A 69 -1.52 0.63 -5.61
CA SER A 69 -0.19 1.05 -5.14
C SER A 69 -0.26 1.65 -3.75
N TRP A 70 0.81 1.48 -3.00
CA TRP A 70 1.05 2.26 -1.79
C TRP A 70 1.49 3.68 -2.15
N CYS A 71 1.30 4.62 -1.23
CA CYS A 71 1.81 5.97 -1.45
C CYS A 71 3.32 5.96 -1.23
N HIS A 72 4.04 6.44 -2.23
CA HIS A 72 5.48 6.62 -2.20
C HIS A 72 5.80 8.09 -1.96
N ASN A 73 6.87 8.40 -1.23
CA ASN A 73 7.29 9.79 -1.06
C ASN A 73 7.62 10.43 -2.41
N TRP A 74 7.27 11.71 -2.55
CA TRP A 74 7.71 12.50 -3.69
C TRP A 74 9.23 12.52 -3.76
N THR A 75 9.75 12.53 -4.98
CA THR A 75 11.18 12.72 -5.20
C THR A 75 11.61 14.10 -4.72
N ASP A 76 12.59 14.12 -3.81
CA ASP A 76 13.21 15.34 -3.34
C ASP A 76 14.32 15.77 -4.31
N CYS A 77 13.98 16.71 -5.18
CA CYS A 77 14.90 17.21 -6.21
C CYS A 77 16.09 17.94 -5.60
N GLU A 78 15.88 18.72 -4.54
CA GLU A 78 16.92 19.54 -3.89
C GLU A 78 18.00 18.67 -3.25
N SER A 79 17.62 17.58 -2.58
CA SER A 79 18.55 16.58 -2.05
C SER A 79 19.41 15.93 -3.14
N SER A 80 18.93 15.94 -4.39
CA SER A 80 19.66 15.43 -5.55
C SER A 80 20.41 16.53 -6.31
N GLY A 81 20.34 17.78 -5.85
CA GLY A 81 20.96 18.94 -6.51
C GLY A 81 20.19 19.47 -7.73
N PHE A 82 18.95 19.03 -7.92
CA PHE A 82 18.06 19.50 -8.99
C PHE A 82 17.02 20.48 -8.44
N ILE A 83 16.46 21.30 -9.34
CA ILE A 83 15.30 22.14 -9.01
C ILE A 83 14.00 21.37 -9.30
N THR A 84 13.00 21.52 -8.44
CA THR A 84 11.68 20.95 -8.69
C THR A 84 10.97 21.77 -9.77
N LEU A 85 10.79 21.19 -10.95
CA LEU A 85 10.05 21.82 -12.05
C LEU A 85 8.54 21.76 -11.82
N TRP A 86 8.06 20.58 -11.37
CA TRP A 86 6.65 20.36 -11.05
C TRP A 86 6.54 19.62 -9.73
N GLN A 87 5.82 20.20 -8.78
CA GLN A 87 5.54 19.55 -7.52
C GLN A 87 4.61 18.36 -7.73
N GLY A 88 4.93 17.23 -7.10
CA GLY A 88 4.07 16.06 -7.08
C GLY A 88 2.73 16.35 -6.43
N ASN A 89 1.78 15.44 -6.63
CA ASN A 89 0.48 15.46 -5.97
C ASN A 89 0.17 14.05 -5.43
N SER A 90 -1.02 13.82 -4.90
CA SER A 90 -1.41 12.48 -4.43
C SER A 90 -1.36 11.43 -5.54
N THR A 91 -1.51 11.80 -6.82
CA THR A 91 -1.57 10.85 -7.95
C THR A 91 -0.26 10.74 -8.76
N HIS A 92 0.64 11.71 -8.64
CA HIS A 92 1.84 11.79 -9.50
C HIS A 92 3.05 12.26 -8.70
N ASN A 93 4.24 11.81 -9.10
CA ASN A 93 5.50 12.21 -8.48
C ASN A 93 5.89 13.66 -8.81
N SER A 94 6.79 14.23 -8.02
CA SER A 94 7.52 15.45 -8.37
C SER A 94 8.42 15.22 -9.58
N VAL A 95 8.52 16.24 -10.43
CA VAL A 95 9.43 16.26 -11.59
C VAL A 95 10.58 17.21 -11.29
N CYS A 96 11.78 16.64 -11.35
CA CYS A 96 13.05 17.32 -11.53
C CYS A 96 13.42 17.17 -13.03
#